data_AF-P0DP98-F1
#
_entry.id   AF-P0DP98-F1
#
_cell.length_a   1.000
_cell.length_b   1.000
_cell.length_c   1.000
_cell.angle_alpha   90.00
_cell.angle_beta   90.00
_cell.angle_gamma   90.00
#
_symmetry.space_group_name_H-M   'P 1'
#
loop_
_entity.id
_entity.type
_entity.pdbx_description
1 polymer ?
#
loop_
_entity_poly.entity_id
_entity_poly.type
_entity_poly.pdbx_seq_one_letter_code
_entity_poly.pdbx_strand_id
1 'polypeptide(L)' 'DCLGWMAGCDFNDNKCCAGYVCKKHPWCRYDL' A
#
# COMPACT_ATOMS: atom_id res chain seq x y z
N ASP A 1 3.30 12.48 2.83
CA ASP A 1 2.06 11.74 3.14
C ASP A 1 2.19 10.30 2.71
N CYS A 2 1.71 9.36 3.54
CA CYS A 2 1.67 7.94 3.18
C CYS A 2 0.26 7.55 2.70
N LEU A 3 0.17 6.50 1.89
CA LEU A 3 -1.07 6.00 1.33
C LEU A 3 -1.80 5.14 2.36
N GLY A 4 -3.02 5.55 2.71
CA GLY A 4 -3.89 4.86 3.66
C GLY A 4 -4.49 3.57 3.10
N TRP A 5 -5.31 2.88 3.91
CA TRP A 5 -5.99 1.66 3.49
C TRP A 5 -6.83 1.86 2.23
N MET A 6 -6.69 0.94 1.26
CA MET A 6 -7.30 0.96 -0.07
C MET A 6 -6.93 2.14 -0.98
N ALA A 7 -5.96 2.97 -0.60
CA ALA A 7 -5.41 3.97 -1.50
C ALA A 7 -4.61 3.28 -2.61
N GLY A 8 -4.75 3.76 -3.85
CA GLY A 8 -4.01 3.24 -5.00
C GLY A 8 -2.51 3.37 -4.78
N CYS A 9 -1.75 2.30 -5.04
CA CYS A 9 -0.31 2.24 -4.78
C CYS A 9 0.46 1.69 -5.97
N ASP A 10 1.74 2.04 -6.05
CA ASP A 10 2.68 1.50 -7.04
C ASP A 10 3.46 0.33 -6.42
N PHE A 11 3.58 -0.77 -7.16
CA PHE A 11 4.29 -1.97 -6.69
C PHE A 11 5.81 -1.75 -6.57
N ASN A 12 6.37 -0.82 -7.33
CA ASN A 12 7.79 -0.48 -7.34
C ASN A 12 8.11 0.71 -6.40
N ASP A 13 7.10 1.47 -5.97
CA ASP A 13 7.23 2.61 -5.06
C ASP A 13 6.16 2.53 -3.97
N ASN A 14 6.40 1.64 -2.99
CA ASN A 14 5.47 1.40 -1.90
C ASN A 14 5.43 2.59 -0.93
N LYS A 15 4.51 3.51 -1.19
CA LYS A 15 4.22 4.67 -0.32
C LYS A 15 3.13 4.39 0.73
N CYS A 16 2.76 3.13 0.96
CA CYS A 16 1.74 2.78 1.96
C CYS A 16 2.17 3.17 3.39
N CYS A 17 1.22 3.59 4.21
CA CYS A 17 1.50 3.88 5.63
C CYS A 17 1.97 2.62 6.37
N ALA A 18 2.70 2.81 7.47
CA ALA A 18 3.14 1.72 8.32
C ALA A 18 1.97 0.79 8.69
N GLY A 19 2.14 -0.52 8.45
CA GLY A 19 1.10 -1.54 8.60
C GLY A 19 0.38 -1.94 7.30
N TYR A 20 0.59 -1.19 6.21
CA TYR A 20 0.05 -1.52 4.89
C TYR A 20 1.16 -1.82 3.88
N VAL A 21 0.84 -2.70 2.92
CA VAL A 21 1.73 -3.13 1.84
C VAL A 21 1.05 -3.03 0.48
N CYS A 22 1.86 -2.81 -0.54
CA CYS A 22 1.50 -2.86 -1.95
C CYS A 22 2.25 -4.03 -2.63
N LYS A 23 1.63 -5.22 -2.72
CA LYS A 23 2.29 -6.44 -3.25
C LYS A 23 1.57 -7.07 -4.46
N LYS A 24 0.36 -7.58 -4.27
CA LYS A 24 -0.43 -8.30 -5.31
C LYS A 24 -1.51 -7.44 -5.94
N HIS A 25 -2.01 -6.47 -5.20
CA HIS A 25 -3.10 -5.60 -5.60
C HIS A 25 -2.61 -4.16 -5.67
N PRO A 26 -3.08 -3.36 -6.66
CA PRO A 26 -2.65 -1.98 -6.84
C PRO A 26 -3.28 -1.02 -5.81
N TRP A 27 -3.41 -1.47 -4.56
CA TRP A 27 -3.85 -0.66 -3.43
C TRP A 27 -3.23 -1.11 -2.11
N CYS A 28 -3.04 -0.17 -1.19
CA CYS A 28 -2.51 -0.43 0.14
C CYS A 28 -3.47 -1.28 0.97
N ARG A 29 -2.96 -2.38 1.50
CA ARG A 29 -3.73 -3.33 2.33
C ARG A 29 -2.87 -3.84 3.48
N TYR A 30 -3.48 -4.39 4.52
CA TYR A 30 -2.71 -5.01 5.60
C TYR A 30 -1.83 -6.15 5.05
N ASP A 31 -0.61 -6.24 5.58
CA ASP A 31 0.25 -7.43 5.40
C ASP A 31 -0.26 -8.51 6.36
N LEU A 32 -1.23 -9.28 5.89
CA LEU A 32 -1.75 -10.48 6.56
C LEU A 32 -0.98 -11.72 6.12
#